data_AF-A0A7S7J3M7-F1
#
_entry.id   AF-A0A7S7J3M7-F1
#
_cell.length_a   1.000
_cell.length_b   1.000
_cell.length_c   1.000
_cell.angle_alpha   90.00
_cell.angle_beta   90.00
_cell.angle_gamma   90.00
#
_symmetry.space_group_name_H-M   'P 1'
#
loop_
_entity.id
_entity.type
_entity.pdbx_description
1 polymer ?
#
loop_
_entity_poly.entity_id
_entity_poly.type
_entity_poly.pdbx_seq_one_letter_code
_entity_poly.pdbx_strand_id
1 'polypeptide(L)'
;MKLSKFLINKGVTYAILLAVFYQVVMVGLFIYGYHVLPSGVNQLGINVVNQAGDQGAAIQEELVPSISKSFVNVATDKDLGKSREELNNRQIQMIIVIPENFINDLQNGKSAFDFYINESNTTAVVTTMNEVAKSITDGFNQAMNQGKLTNILKSLNIDGPQQQLIAESIQNSVVQNNIYINKAPNRMDYVMTPMFLSVATYASSMVAAIILFNILVAFIPIIGKWKAFRYVQVAGCVIALLAPLFGIMTASLFISISPHKLFILYFQQVFMQITAFQFTLIFSLALGQNGIFLNIPLLLMQTISGGGTMPLQIMPNLFKLVSYLTPMYPNIQIDFGVLFGGPIFTFEVRLLMLLIISILVLLAIVWHKKESGGEPVTAATVNQ
;
A
#
# COMPACT_ATOMS: atom_id res chain seq x y z
N MET A 1 13.30 39.14 -19.88
CA MET A 1 13.96 38.43 -18.77
C MET A 1 14.75 37.21 -19.27
N LYS A 2 15.89 36.86 -18.65
CA LYS A 2 16.69 35.65 -18.93
C LYS A 2 16.14 34.44 -18.15
N LEU A 3 16.27 33.23 -18.68
CA LEU A 3 15.79 31.98 -18.04
C LEU A 3 16.41 31.75 -16.66
N SER A 4 17.70 32.01 -16.47
CA SER A 4 18.36 31.86 -15.16
C SER A 4 17.72 32.74 -14.08
N LYS A 5 17.33 33.98 -14.43
CA LYS A 5 16.61 34.88 -13.52
C LYS A 5 15.17 34.41 -13.25
N PHE A 6 14.53 33.73 -14.21
CA PHE A 6 13.21 33.13 -13.99
C PHE A 6 13.30 31.98 -12.98
N LEU A 7 14.28 31.09 -13.12
CA LEU A 7 14.42 29.91 -12.26
C LEU A 7 14.74 30.25 -10.79
N ILE A 8 15.37 31.39 -10.55
CA ILE A 8 15.70 31.90 -9.20
C ILE A 8 14.60 32.85 -8.68
N ASN A 9 13.49 33.03 -9.43
CA ASN A 9 12.37 33.83 -8.95
C ASN A 9 11.77 33.21 -7.68
N LYS A 10 11.40 34.05 -6.70
CA LYS A 10 10.82 33.62 -5.41
C LYS A 10 9.67 32.61 -5.59
N GLY A 11 8.82 32.79 -6.60
CA GLY A 11 7.73 31.87 -6.90
C GLY A 11 8.19 30.49 -7.38
N VAL A 12 9.21 30.43 -8.24
CA VAL A 12 9.76 29.16 -8.74
C VAL A 12 10.52 28.44 -7.64
N THR A 13 11.31 29.17 -6.83
CA THR A 13 11.97 28.61 -5.64
C THR A 13 10.94 28.08 -4.65
N TYR A 14 9.84 28.79 -4.42
CA TYR A 14 8.74 28.32 -3.58
C TYR A 14 8.09 27.04 -4.14
N ALA A 15 7.86 26.97 -5.46
CA ALA A 15 7.35 25.76 -6.10
C ALA A 15 8.27 24.55 -5.89
N ILE A 16 9.58 24.73 -6.03
CA ILE A 16 10.58 23.69 -5.77
C ILE A 16 10.54 23.23 -4.31
N LEU A 17 10.61 24.17 -3.37
CA LEU A 17 10.60 23.87 -1.93
C LEU A 17 9.33 23.11 -1.53
N LEU A 18 8.18 23.56 -2.03
CA LEU A 18 6.90 22.93 -1.70
C LEU A 18 6.77 21.54 -2.34
N ALA A 19 7.19 21.36 -3.59
CA ALA A 19 7.21 20.04 -4.24
C ALA A 19 8.11 19.04 -3.48
N VAL A 20 9.30 19.48 -3.07
CA VAL A 20 10.21 18.68 -2.23
C VAL A 20 9.57 18.36 -0.88
N PHE A 21 8.95 19.34 -0.22
CA PHE A 21 8.26 19.16 1.05
C PHE A 21 7.16 18.09 0.95
N TYR A 22 6.28 18.18 -0.06
CA TYR A 22 5.24 17.18 -0.28
C TYR A 22 5.83 15.80 -0.53
N GLN A 23 6.93 15.70 -1.29
CA GLN A 23 7.59 14.43 -1.51
C GLN A 23 8.09 13.80 -0.20
N VAL A 24 8.84 14.56 0.61
CA VAL A 24 9.43 14.07 1.86
C VAL A 24 8.33 13.71 2.86
N VAL A 25 7.35 14.59 3.05
CA VAL A 25 6.27 14.37 4.03
C VAL A 25 5.41 13.19 3.64
N MET A 26 4.96 13.10 2.38
CA MET A 26 4.08 12.00 1.95
C MET A 26 4.80 10.66 2.02
N VAL A 27 6.03 10.57 1.48
CA VAL A 27 6.81 9.32 1.53
C VAL A 27 7.11 8.94 2.98
N GLY A 28 7.57 9.88 3.80
CA GLY A 28 7.91 9.64 5.19
C GLY A 28 6.71 9.17 6.01
N LEU A 29 5.58 9.88 5.94
CA LEU A 29 4.37 9.53 6.69
C LEU A 29 3.80 8.19 6.26
N PHE A 30 3.73 7.91 4.94
CA PHE A 30 3.16 6.64 4.47
C PHE A 30 4.07 5.44 4.77
N ILE A 31 5.37 5.51 4.49
CA ILE A 31 6.26 4.37 4.76
C ILE A 31 6.37 4.14 6.27
N TYR A 32 6.54 5.21 7.06
CA TYR A 32 6.54 5.10 8.51
C TYR A 32 5.20 4.55 9.04
N GLY A 33 4.05 5.00 8.56
CA GLY A 33 2.76 4.50 9.04
C GLY A 33 2.58 2.98 8.90
N TYR A 34 3.25 2.36 7.92
CA TYR A 34 3.07 0.95 7.58
C TYR A 34 4.21 0.04 8.08
N HIS A 35 5.25 0.58 8.71
CA HIS A 35 6.41 -0.21 9.16
C HIS A 35 6.04 -1.23 10.24
N VAL A 36 5.01 -0.95 11.05
CA VAL A 36 4.57 -1.78 12.18
C VAL A 36 3.62 -2.91 11.79
N LEU A 37 3.00 -2.90 10.60
CA LEU A 37 1.91 -3.83 10.31
C LEU A 37 2.31 -5.32 10.30
N PRO A 38 3.49 -5.74 9.81
CA PRO A 38 3.89 -7.15 9.86
C PRO A 38 4.24 -7.65 11.26
N SER A 39 4.92 -6.82 12.07
CA SER A 39 5.34 -7.21 13.42
C SER A 39 4.25 -6.97 14.45
N GLY A 40 3.45 -5.91 14.32
CA GLY A 40 2.39 -5.54 15.25
C GLY A 40 1.25 -6.57 15.35
N VAL A 41 1.08 -7.42 14.34
CA VAL A 41 0.15 -8.55 14.40
C VAL A 41 0.46 -9.49 15.58
N ASN A 42 1.73 -9.67 15.95
CA ASN A 42 2.10 -10.52 17.09
C ASN A 42 1.65 -9.95 18.44
N GLN A 43 1.27 -8.67 18.49
CA GLN A 43 0.78 -8.00 19.68
C GLN A 43 -0.73 -8.17 19.86
N LEU A 44 -1.42 -8.73 18.85
CA LEU A 44 -2.84 -9.01 18.93
C LEU A 44 -3.10 -10.09 19.99
N GLY A 45 -4.15 -9.89 20.77
CA GLY A 45 -4.55 -10.78 21.86
C GLY A 45 -5.28 -12.00 21.34
N ILE A 46 -4.87 -13.18 21.80
CA ILE A 46 -5.57 -14.44 21.57
C ILE A 46 -5.91 -15.03 22.93
N ASN A 47 -7.16 -15.47 23.09
CA ASN A 47 -7.55 -16.19 24.29
C ASN A 47 -7.90 -17.64 23.97
N VAL A 48 -7.35 -18.59 24.73
CA VAL A 48 -7.67 -20.01 24.65
C VAL A 48 -8.59 -20.36 25.82
N VAL A 49 -9.76 -20.92 25.50
CA VAL A 49 -10.80 -21.29 26.45
C VAL A 49 -10.97 -22.81 26.43
N ASN A 50 -10.70 -23.45 27.56
CA ASN A 50 -10.92 -24.88 27.73
C ASN A 50 -12.29 -25.14 28.36
N GLN A 51 -13.20 -25.77 27.61
CA GLN A 51 -14.47 -26.27 28.11
C GLN A 51 -14.45 -27.79 28.37
N ALA A 52 -13.48 -28.53 27.81
CA ALA A 52 -13.30 -29.98 28.03
C ALA A 52 -12.72 -30.37 29.41
N GLY A 53 -12.64 -29.44 30.36
CA GLY A 53 -12.13 -29.69 31.71
C GLY A 53 -10.71 -30.29 31.69
N ASP A 54 -10.45 -31.26 32.56
CA ASP A 54 -9.12 -31.90 32.70
C ASP A 54 -8.65 -32.55 31.39
N GLN A 55 -9.58 -33.05 30.56
CA GLN A 55 -9.26 -33.68 29.28
C GLN A 55 -8.75 -32.66 28.24
N GLY A 56 -9.24 -31.42 28.29
CA GLY A 56 -8.78 -30.33 27.42
C GLY A 56 -7.49 -29.67 27.91
N ALA A 57 -7.12 -29.83 29.19
CA ALA A 57 -5.94 -29.18 29.76
C ALA A 57 -4.65 -29.63 29.05
N ALA A 58 -4.53 -30.93 28.75
CA ALA A 58 -3.37 -31.46 28.04
C ALA A 58 -3.28 -30.99 26.58
N ILE A 59 -4.42 -30.74 25.92
CA ILE A 59 -4.44 -30.12 24.57
C ILE A 59 -4.02 -28.65 24.67
N GLN A 60 -4.52 -27.94 25.68
CA GLN A 60 -4.17 -26.54 25.92
C GLN A 60 -2.67 -26.38 26.20
N GLU A 61 -2.06 -27.28 26.99
CA GLU A 61 -0.61 -27.30 27.28
C GLU A 61 0.27 -27.47 26.04
N GLU A 62 -0.19 -28.20 25.01
CA GLU A 62 0.54 -28.32 23.74
C GLU A 62 0.26 -27.14 22.80
N LEU A 63 -0.98 -26.64 22.79
CA LEU A 63 -1.44 -25.63 21.87
C LEU A 63 -0.89 -24.24 22.20
N VAL A 64 -0.93 -23.85 23.48
CA VAL A 64 -0.57 -22.49 23.93
C VAL A 64 0.91 -22.15 23.65
N PRO A 65 1.89 -23.02 23.94
CA PRO A 65 3.29 -22.76 23.59
C PRO A 65 3.52 -22.65 22.09
N SER A 66 2.75 -23.37 21.26
CA SER A 66 2.84 -23.29 19.81
C SER A 66 2.40 -21.91 19.30
N ILE A 67 1.26 -21.41 19.82
CA ILE A 67 0.74 -20.07 19.48
C ILE A 67 1.66 -18.97 20.02
N SER A 68 2.17 -19.14 21.24
CA SER A 68 3.01 -18.15 21.94
C SER A 68 4.38 -17.91 21.27
N LYS A 69 4.79 -18.77 20.33
CA LYS A 69 5.98 -18.51 19.48
C LYS A 69 5.76 -17.37 18.49
N SER A 70 4.51 -17.14 18.08
CA SER A 70 4.14 -16.14 17.08
C SER A 70 3.35 -14.97 17.66
N PHE A 71 2.76 -15.11 18.85
CA PHE A 71 1.97 -14.09 19.52
C PHE A 71 2.47 -13.85 20.94
N VAL A 72 2.58 -12.58 21.33
CA VAL A 72 3.04 -12.16 22.66
C VAL A 72 1.92 -12.24 23.69
N ASN A 73 0.68 -11.96 23.28
CA ASN A 73 -0.48 -11.83 24.16
C ASN A 73 -1.41 -13.03 24.03
N VAL A 74 -0.99 -14.18 24.56
CA VAL A 74 -1.82 -15.39 24.64
C VAL A 74 -2.30 -15.57 26.08
N ALA A 75 -3.61 -15.50 26.28
CA ALA A 75 -4.24 -15.79 27.56
C ALA A 75 -4.87 -17.19 27.54
N THR A 76 -4.86 -17.83 28.71
CA THR A 76 -5.63 -19.02 29.02
C THR A 76 -6.59 -18.64 30.15
N ASP A 77 -7.69 -19.36 30.33
CA ASP A 77 -8.46 -19.36 31.60
C ASP A 77 -9.50 -18.23 31.79
N LYS A 78 -9.91 -17.55 30.73
CA LYS A 78 -11.12 -16.70 30.79
C LYS A 78 -12.35 -17.51 30.41
N ASP A 79 -13.43 -17.33 31.18
CA ASP A 79 -14.77 -17.78 30.81
C ASP A 79 -15.13 -17.33 29.38
N LEU A 80 -15.88 -18.16 28.64
CA LEU A 80 -16.23 -17.87 27.24
C LEU A 80 -17.08 -16.60 27.14
N GLY A 81 -17.97 -16.34 28.10
CA GLY A 81 -18.78 -15.12 28.16
C GLY A 81 -17.91 -13.86 28.27
N LYS A 82 -16.96 -13.86 29.22
CA LYS A 82 -15.98 -12.77 29.36
C LYS A 82 -15.10 -12.61 28.12
N SER A 83 -14.63 -13.72 27.54
CA SER A 83 -13.82 -13.70 26.33
C SER A 83 -14.58 -13.08 25.15
N ARG A 84 -15.87 -13.38 25.00
CA ARG A 84 -16.73 -12.79 23.98
C ARG A 84 -16.93 -11.28 24.20
N GLU A 85 -17.06 -10.84 25.44
CA GLU A 85 -17.12 -9.41 25.77
C GLU A 85 -15.82 -8.70 25.37
N GLU A 86 -14.67 -9.26 25.73
CA GLU A 86 -13.35 -8.72 25.35
C GLU A 86 -13.13 -8.71 23.83
N LEU A 87 -13.57 -9.77 23.13
CA LEU A 87 -13.52 -9.86 21.66
C LEU A 87 -14.44 -8.81 21.01
N ASN A 88 -15.62 -8.56 21.58
CA ASN A 88 -16.54 -7.54 21.11
C ASN A 88 -15.99 -6.13 21.34
N ASN A 89 -15.33 -5.92 22.49
CA ASN A 89 -14.67 -4.68 22.86
C ASN A 89 -13.28 -4.50 22.22
N ARG A 90 -12.87 -5.41 21.32
CA ARG A 90 -11.59 -5.41 20.58
C ARG A 90 -10.34 -5.46 21.46
N GLN A 91 -10.46 -5.95 22.69
CA GLN A 91 -9.32 -6.16 23.60
C GLN A 91 -8.52 -7.40 23.20
N ILE A 92 -9.19 -8.39 22.61
CA ILE A 92 -8.58 -9.56 21.95
C ILE A 92 -9.12 -9.67 20.51
N GLN A 93 -8.41 -10.39 19.65
CA GLN A 93 -8.72 -10.54 18.23
C GLN A 93 -9.17 -11.95 17.84
N MET A 94 -8.91 -12.95 18.69
CA MET A 94 -9.39 -14.31 18.51
C MET A 94 -9.68 -14.98 19.85
N ILE A 95 -10.73 -15.80 19.88
CA ILE A 95 -10.94 -16.82 20.92
C ILE A 95 -10.80 -18.19 20.25
N ILE A 96 -10.06 -19.09 20.89
CA ILE A 96 -9.93 -20.49 20.51
C ILE A 96 -10.59 -21.31 21.62
N VAL A 97 -11.66 -22.02 21.31
CA VAL A 97 -12.36 -22.87 22.28
C VAL A 97 -12.03 -24.32 22.00
N ILE A 98 -11.70 -25.06 23.07
CA ILE A 98 -11.65 -26.52 23.11
C ILE A 98 -13.01 -26.98 23.67
N PRO A 99 -13.95 -27.44 22.81
CA PRO A 99 -15.32 -27.77 23.23
C PRO A 99 -15.37 -28.93 24.22
N GLU A 100 -16.42 -29.00 25.04
CA GLU A 100 -16.60 -30.02 26.09
C GLU A 100 -16.40 -31.47 25.59
N ASN A 101 -16.94 -31.78 24.41
CA ASN A 101 -16.90 -33.12 23.81
C ASN A 101 -15.71 -33.35 22.87
N PHE A 102 -14.72 -32.45 22.83
CA PHE A 102 -13.64 -32.49 21.84
C PHE A 102 -12.93 -33.85 21.76
N ILE A 103 -12.63 -34.48 22.91
CA ILE A 103 -11.98 -35.80 22.94
C ILE A 103 -12.89 -36.92 22.44
N ASN A 104 -14.17 -36.91 22.83
CA ASN A 104 -15.14 -37.90 22.36
C ASN A 104 -15.36 -37.77 20.84
N ASP A 105 -15.39 -36.54 20.33
CA ASP A 105 -15.50 -36.29 18.89
C ASP A 105 -14.22 -36.65 18.14
N LEU A 106 -13.06 -36.50 18.78
CA LEU A 106 -11.75 -36.90 18.24
C LEU A 106 -11.68 -38.42 18.04
N GLN A 107 -12.21 -39.21 18.99
CA GLN A 107 -12.32 -40.67 18.85
C GLN A 107 -13.17 -41.09 17.65
N ASN A 108 -14.17 -40.28 17.29
CA ASN A 108 -15.04 -40.51 16.14
C ASN A 108 -14.52 -39.85 14.84
N GLY A 109 -13.33 -39.25 14.86
CA GLY A 109 -12.71 -38.58 13.72
C GLY A 109 -13.38 -37.26 13.30
N LYS A 110 -14.08 -36.58 14.21
CA LYS A 110 -14.90 -35.38 13.91
C LYS A 110 -14.67 -34.17 14.83
N SER A 111 -13.62 -34.16 15.65
CA SER A 111 -13.33 -33.02 16.53
C SER A 111 -13.00 -31.74 15.77
N ALA A 112 -13.46 -30.60 16.26
CA ALA A 112 -13.10 -29.28 15.78
C ALA A 112 -12.85 -28.32 16.95
N PHE A 113 -11.91 -27.39 16.77
CA PHE A 113 -11.81 -26.21 17.63
C PHE A 113 -12.84 -25.17 17.17
N ASP A 114 -13.45 -24.45 18.10
CA ASP A 114 -14.27 -23.29 17.72
C ASP A 114 -13.41 -22.02 17.74
N PHE A 115 -13.34 -21.33 16.62
CA PHE A 115 -12.65 -20.06 16.49
C PHE A 115 -13.67 -18.91 16.44
N TYR A 116 -13.53 -17.95 17.35
CA TYR A 116 -14.33 -16.73 17.33
C TYR A 116 -13.47 -15.57 16.87
N ILE A 117 -13.85 -14.97 15.75
CA ILE A 117 -13.19 -13.81 15.17
C ILE A 117 -14.25 -12.73 14.98
N ASN A 118 -13.98 -11.53 15.49
CA ASN A 118 -14.90 -10.41 15.32
C ASN A 118 -14.60 -9.70 13.99
N GLU A 119 -15.49 -9.91 13.01
CA GLU A 119 -15.39 -9.33 11.66
C GLU A 119 -15.54 -7.80 11.63
N SER A 120 -15.90 -7.17 12.75
CA SER A 120 -15.86 -5.70 12.86
C SER A 120 -14.43 -5.13 12.98
N ASN A 121 -13.40 -5.97 13.01
CA ASN A 121 -12.00 -5.56 12.88
C ASN A 121 -11.64 -5.23 11.42
N THR A 122 -10.42 -4.73 11.19
CA THR A 122 -9.93 -4.52 9.82
C THR A 122 -9.80 -5.86 9.09
N THR A 123 -10.01 -5.86 7.77
CA THR A 123 -9.87 -7.07 6.94
C THR A 123 -8.52 -7.75 7.12
N ALA A 124 -7.44 -6.97 7.30
CA ALA A 124 -6.12 -7.52 7.59
C ALA A 124 -6.13 -8.39 8.86
N VAL A 125 -6.69 -7.89 9.96
CA VAL A 125 -6.79 -8.67 11.21
C VAL A 125 -7.66 -9.92 11.01
N VAL A 126 -8.81 -9.80 10.35
CA VAL A 126 -9.72 -10.93 10.12
C VAL A 126 -9.06 -12.02 9.26
N THR A 127 -8.41 -11.64 8.16
CA THR A 127 -7.69 -12.59 7.28
C THR A 127 -6.53 -13.25 8.03
N THR A 128 -5.73 -12.46 8.75
CA THR A 128 -4.63 -13.00 9.56
C THR A 128 -5.15 -13.97 10.62
N MET A 129 -6.24 -13.66 11.33
CA MET A 129 -6.82 -14.56 12.32
C MET A 129 -7.36 -15.83 11.66
N ASN A 130 -7.97 -15.76 10.47
CA ASN A 130 -8.36 -16.96 9.73
C ASN A 130 -7.15 -17.84 9.34
N GLU A 131 -6.04 -17.23 8.92
CA GLU A 131 -4.79 -17.95 8.62
C GLU A 131 -4.19 -18.61 9.89
N VAL A 132 -4.27 -17.93 11.05
CA VAL A 132 -3.86 -18.48 12.34
C VAL A 132 -4.73 -19.68 12.72
N ALA A 133 -6.06 -19.57 12.60
CA ALA A 133 -6.99 -20.66 12.89
C ALA A 133 -6.71 -21.90 12.01
N LYS A 134 -6.46 -21.67 10.71
CA LYS A 134 -6.02 -22.72 9.79
C LYS A 134 -4.68 -23.32 10.21
N SER A 135 -3.67 -22.50 10.50
CA SER A 135 -2.35 -22.97 10.91
C SER A 135 -2.38 -23.77 12.22
N ILE A 136 -3.25 -23.40 13.16
CA ILE A 136 -3.47 -24.13 14.41
C ILE A 136 -4.09 -25.50 14.12
N THR A 137 -5.11 -25.53 13.28
CA THR A 137 -5.80 -26.78 12.89
C THR A 137 -4.83 -27.72 12.15
N ASP A 138 -4.08 -27.20 11.18
CA ASP A 138 -3.07 -27.96 10.42
C ASP A 138 -1.94 -28.47 11.34
N GLY A 139 -1.46 -27.62 12.26
CA GLY A 139 -0.43 -27.98 13.25
C GLY A 139 -0.90 -29.06 14.22
N PHE A 140 -2.13 -28.98 14.70
CA PHE A 140 -2.74 -30.01 15.54
C PHE A 140 -2.87 -31.34 14.81
N ASN A 141 -3.39 -31.33 13.57
CA ASN A 141 -3.48 -32.54 12.73
C ASN A 141 -2.10 -33.16 12.47
N GLN A 142 -1.08 -32.33 12.24
CA GLN A 142 0.29 -32.81 12.07
C GLN A 142 0.85 -33.43 13.36
N ALA A 143 0.59 -32.82 14.53
CA ALA A 143 1.00 -33.35 15.83
C ALA A 143 0.31 -34.70 16.14
N MET A 144 -0.97 -34.85 15.77
CA MET A 144 -1.70 -36.11 15.83
C MET A 144 -1.04 -37.18 14.95
N ASN A 145 -0.80 -36.88 13.68
CA ASN A 145 -0.19 -37.82 12.72
C ASN A 145 1.24 -38.24 13.11
N GLN A 146 2.00 -37.34 13.76
CA GLN A 146 3.34 -37.62 14.28
C GLN A 146 3.31 -38.39 15.62
N GLY A 147 2.14 -38.71 16.14
CA GLY A 147 1.97 -39.38 17.41
C GLY A 147 2.43 -38.56 18.62
N LYS A 148 2.56 -37.24 18.51
CA LYS A 148 2.97 -36.38 19.64
C LYS A 148 1.88 -36.29 20.71
N LEU A 149 0.63 -36.44 20.30
CA LEU A 149 -0.52 -36.50 21.21
C LEU A 149 -0.82 -37.94 21.67
N THR A 150 0.01 -38.94 21.30
CA THR A 150 -0.21 -40.36 21.64
C THR A 150 -0.23 -40.60 23.16
N ASN A 151 0.51 -39.81 23.95
CA ASN A 151 0.48 -39.95 25.41
C ASN A 151 -0.85 -39.48 26.02
N ILE A 152 -1.45 -38.43 25.44
CA ILE A 152 -2.80 -37.95 25.81
C ILE A 152 -3.83 -39.01 25.40
N LEU A 153 -3.73 -39.55 24.18
CA LEU A 153 -4.62 -40.61 23.70
C LEU A 153 -4.49 -41.92 24.50
N LYS A 154 -3.28 -42.29 24.93
CA LYS A 154 -3.01 -43.44 25.80
C LYS A 154 -3.56 -43.25 27.21
N SER A 155 -3.45 -42.04 27.78
CA SER A 155 -4.05 -41.72 29.08
C SER A 155 -5.58 -41.74 29.08
N LEU A 156 -6.20 -41.70 27.88
CA LEU A 156 -7.64 -41.74 27.65
C LEU A 156 -8.16 -43.14 27.25
N ASN A 157 -7.36 -44.20 27.41
CA ASN A 157 -7.75 -45.60 27.17
C ASN A 157 -8.16 -45.90 25.71
N ILE A 158 -7.54 -45.24 24.73
CA ILE A 158 -7.78 -45.48 23.29
C ILE A 158 -6.78 -46.55 22.80
N ASP A 159 -7.28 -47.76 22.50
CA ASP A 159 -6.47 -48.91 22.08
C ASP A 159 -5.97 -48.82 20.62
N GLY A 160 -4.78 -49.40 20.40
CA GLY A 160 -3.95 -49.30 19.19
C GLY A 160 -4.60 -49.54 17.81
N PRO A 161 -5.67 -50.33 17.63
CA PRO A 161 -6.30 -50.52 16.30
C PRO A 161 -7.08 -49.30 15.78
N GLN A 162 -7.60 -48.43 16.67
CA GLN A 162 -8.32 -47.21 16.27
C GLN A 162 -7.36 -46.04 15.95
N GLN A 163 -6.14 -46.08 16.48
CA GLN A 163 -5.09 -45.08 16.16
C GLN A 163 -4.67 -45.14 14.68
N GLN A 164 -4.65 -46.33 14.08
CA GLN A 164 -4.35 -46.50 12.65
C GLN A 164 -5.49 -46.00 11.75
N LEU A 165 -6.76 -46.19 12.14
CA LEU A 165 -7.91 -45.67 11.38
C LEU A 165 -8.03 -44.14 11.44
N ILE A 166 -7.63 -43.51 12.55
CA ILE A 166 -7.53 -42.04 12.67
C ILE A 166 -6.34 -41.52 11.86
N ALA A 167 -5.21 -42.23 11.82
CA ALA A 167 -4.06 -41.86 11.00
C ALA A 167 -4.28 -42.08 9.49
N GLU A 168 -5.05 -43.09 9.09
CA GLU A 168 -5.37 -43.40 7.69
C GLU A 168 -6.51 -42.54 7.12
N SER A 169 -7.50 -42.13 7.94
CA SER A 169 -8.58 -41.23 7.50
C SER A 169 -8.12 -39.78 7.24
N ILE A 170 -6.87 -39.44 7.59
CA ILE A 170 -6.24 -38.13 7.34
C ILE A 170 -5.30 -38.17 6.11
N GLN A 171 -5.14 -39.33 5.45
CA GLN A 171 -4.32 -39.44 4.24
C GLN A 171 -5.08 -39.03 2.97
N ASN A 172 -5.24 -37.71 2.82
CA ASN A 172 -5.29 -37.05 1.51
C ASN A 172 -4.71 -35.63 1.65
N SER A 173 -3.63 -35.46 2.42
CA SER A 173 -2.98 -34.17 2.53
C SER A 173 -2.16 -33.92 1.26
N VAL A 174 -2.81 -33.41 0.22
CA VAL A 174 -2.10 -32.68 -0.84
C VAL A 174 -1.25 -31.63 -0.14
N VAL A 175 0.07 -31.83 -0.13
CA VAL A 175 1.00 -30.90 0.53
C VAL A 175 1.01 -29.63 -0.31
N GLN A 176 0.59 -28.52 0.30
CA GLN A 176 0.66 -27.22 -0.34
C GLN A 176 2.12 -26.87 -0.64
N ASN A 177 2.52 -26.98 -1.90
CA ASN A 177 3.83 -26.54 -2.37
C ASN A 177 3.68 -25.21 -3.14
N ASN A 178 3.70 -24.09 -2.41
CA ASN A 178 3.66 -22.77 -3.03
C ASN A 178 5.02 -22.42 -3.64
N ILE A 179 5.11 -22.39 -4.97
CA ILE A 179 6.27 -21.87 -5.68
C ILE A 179 6.01 -20.38 -5.97
N TYR A 180 6.68 -19.50 -5.22
CA TYR A 180 6.52 -18.06 -5.37
C TYR A 180 7.36 -17.52 -6.53
N ILE A 181 6.70 -16.90 -7.50
CA ILE A 181 7.35 -16.12 -8.56
C ILE A 181 7.44 -14.68 -8.04
N ASN A 182 8.65 -14.09 -8.04
CA ASN A 182 8.89 -12.71 -7.57
C ASN A 182 8.56 -12.49 -6.08
N LYS A 183 9.18 -13.29 -5.21
CA LYS A 183 8.93 -13.26 -3.76
C LYS A 183 9.17 -11.85 -3.18
N ALA A 184 8.08 -11.21 -2.75
CA ALA A 184 8.16 -9.97 -2.02
C ALA A 184 8.61 -10.22 -0.56
N PRO A 185 9.32 -9.27 0.08
CA PRO A 185 9.63 -9.35 1.50
C PRO A 185 8.35 -9.35 2.35
N ASN A 186 8.40 -9.99 3.53
CA ASN A 186 7.31 -9.97 4.51
C ASN A 186 7.28 -8.65 5.30
N ARG A 187 7.23 -7.53 4.58
CA ARG A 187 7.29 -6.16 5.10
C ARG A 187 6.33 -5.25 4.34
N MET A 188 5.23 -4.86 4.99
CA MET A 188 4.12 -4.16 4.33
C MET A 188 4.52 -2.77 3.84
N ASP A 189 5.36 -2.07 4.59
CA ASP A 189 5.98 -0.81 4.18
C ASP A 189 6.79 -0.96 2.88
N TYR A 190 7.56 -2.04 2.76
CA TYR A 190 8.28 -2.37 1.53
C TYR A 190 7.32 -2.73 0.37
N VAL A 191 6.31 -3.56 0.63
CA VAL A 191 5.32 -3.99 -0.38
C VAL A 191 4.50 -2.82 -0.92
N MET A 192 4.17 -1.84 -0.08
CA MET A 192 3.39 -0.66 -0.46
C MET A 192 4.23 0.50 -1.03
N THR A 193 5.56 0.38 -1.05
CA THR A 193 6.46 1.43 -1.55
C THR A 193 6.11 1.92 -2.96
N PRO A 194 5.79 1.06 -3.95
CA PRO A 194 5.32 1.49 -5.27
C PRO A 194 4.17 2.50 -5.23
N MET A 195 3.19 2.23 -4.38
CA MET A 195 2.01 3.09 -4.21
C MET A 195 2.40 4.41 -3.54
N PHE A 196 3.17 4.36 -2.45
CA PHE A 196 3.51 5.55 -1.69
C PHE A 196 4.39 6.52 -2.47
N LEU A 197 5.38 6.00 -3.21
CA LEU A 197 6.20 6.83 -4.10
C LEU A 197 5.35 7.47 -5.19
N SER A 198 4.50 6.70 -5.87
CA SER A 198 3.63 7.20 -6.95
C SER A 198 2.65 8.28 -6.47
N VAL A 199 2.04 8.08 -5.30
CA VAL A 199 1.10 9.05 -4.70
C VAL A 199 1.81 10.33 -4.29
N ALA A 200 2.99 10.22 -3.65
CA ALA A 200 3.80 11.38 -3.26
C ALA A 200 4.25 12.19 -4.48
N THR A 201 4.77 11.51 -5.51
CA THR A 201 5.21 12.11 -6.78
C THR A 201 4.05 12.81 -7.49
N TYR A 202 2.88 12.17 -7.59
CA TYR A 202 1.71 12.81 -8.20
C TYR A 202 1.26 14.06 -7.43
N ALA A 203 1.17 13.98 -6.09
CA ALA A 203 0.78 15.12 -5.27
C ALA A 203 1.79 16.28 -5.38
N SER A 204 3.09 15.98 -5.37
CA SER A 204 4.18 16.92 -5.63
C SER A 204 4.01 17.60 -7.00
N SER A 205 3.76 16.82 -8.06
CA SER A 205 3.52 17.35 -9.41
C SER A 205 2.29 18.25 -9.49
N MET A 206 1.20 17.87 -8.82
CA MET A 206 -0.04 18.64 -8.79
C MET A 206 0.18 20.02 -8.15
N VAL A 207 0.86 20.07 -7.00
CA VAL A 207 1.18 21.31 -6.30
C VAL A 207 2.11 22.19 -7.15
N ALA A 208 3.13 21.59 -7.77
CA ALA A 208 4.01 22.28 -8.70
C ALA A 208 3.24 22.86 -9.89
N ALA A 209 2.31 22.12 -10.49
CA ALA A 209 1.49 22.57 -11.61
C ALA A 209 0.62 23.79 -11.23
N ILE A 210 0.01 23.78 -10.05
CA ILE A 210 -0.82 24.89 -9.56
C ILE A 210 0.03 26.17 -9.41
N ILE A 211 1.18 26.08 -8.74
CA ILE A 211 2.04 27.25 -8.49
C ILE A 211 2.64 27.75 -9.80
N LEU A 212 3.18 26.86 -10.62
CA LEU A 212 3.80 27.23 -11.89
C LEU A 212 2.77 27.77 -12.90
N PHE A 213 1.50 27.36 -12.82
CA PHE A 213 0.42 27.97 -13.59
C PHE A 213 0.18 29.43 -13.17
N ASN A 214 0.16 29.74 -11.88
CA ASN A 214 -0.01 31.13 -11.42
C ASN A 214 1.17 32.00 -11.89
N ILE A 215 2.39 31.46 -11.86
CA ILE A 215 3.58 32.12 -12.41
C ILE A 215 3.45 32.28 -13.92
N LEU A 216 2.96 31.28 -14.65
CA LEU A 216 2.72 31.37 -16.08
C LEU A 216 1.84 32.59 -16.40
N VAL A 217 0.68 32.68 -15.74
CA VAL A 217 -0.29 33.77 -15.96
C VAL A 217 0.32 35.14 -15.64
N ALA A 218 1.04 35.26 -14.52
CA ALA A 218 1.69 36.51 -14.14
C ALA A 218 2.77 36.97 -15.13
N PHE A 219 3.47 36.03 -15.79
CA PHE A 219 4.56 36.34 -16.72
C PHE A 219 4.12 36.46 -18.20
N ILE A 220 2.91 36.02 -18.56
CA ILE A 220 2.38 36.18 -19.94
C ILE A 220 2.47 37.64 -20.42
N PRO A 221 1.99 38.65 -19.66
CA PRO A 221 2.04 40.06 -20.11
C PRO A 221 3.46 40.62 -20.21
N ILE A 222 4.43 40.04 -19.50
CA ILE A 222 5.80 40.59 -19.38
C ILE A 222 6.72 40.06 -20.48
N ILE A 223 6.63 38.77 -20.80
CA ILE A 223 7.58 38.09 -21.70
C ILE A 223 6.93 37.34 -22.87
N GLY A 224 5.60 37.38 -22.98
CA GLY A 224 4.82 36.68 -24.01
C GLY A 224 4.52 35.22 -23.66
N LYS A 225 3.42 34.68 -24.21
CA LYS A 225 2.87 33.38 -23.78
C LYS A 225 3.79 32.20 -24.01
N TRP A 226 4.43 32.13 -25.18
CA TRP A 226 5.29 31.01 -25.54
C TRP A 226 6.58 30.95 -24.74
N LYS A 227 7.13 32.13 -24.40
CA LYS A 227 8.34 32.23 -23.60
C LYS A 227 8.06 31.92 -22.14
N ALA A 228 6.96 32.44 -21.59
CA ALA A 228 6.51 32.11 -20.24
C ALA A 228 6.19 30.61 -20.11
N PHE A 229 5.50 30.02 -21.08
CA PHE A 229 5.21 28.59 -21.09
C PHE A 229 6.49 27.76 -21.12
N ARG A 230 7.44 28.05 -22.00
CA ARG A 230 8.74 27.36 -22.04
C ARG A 230 9.49 27.45 -20.70
N TYR A 231 9.44 28.59 -20.04
CA TYR A 231 10.11 28.79 -18.76
C TYR A 231 9.48 27.96 -17.65
N VAL A 232 8.15 27.87 -17.62
CA VAL A 232 7.40 26.98 -16.72
C VAL A 232 7.69 25.51 -16.99
N GLN A 233 7.80 25.12 -18.26
CA GLN A 233 8.18 23.75 -18.65
C GLN A 233 9.57 23.38 -18.13
N VAL A 234 10.56 24.27 -18.29
CA VAL A 234 11.91 24.06 -17.76
C VAL A 234 11.90 24.01 -16.23
N ALA A 235 11.15 24.89 -15.56
CA ALA A 235 11.01 24.86 -14.11
C ALA A 235 10.37 23.55 -13.61
N GLY A 236 9.36 23.05 -14.32
CA GLY A 236 8.75 21.74 -14.06
C GLY A 236 9.77 20.59 -14.18
N CYS A 237 10.63 20.60 -15.20
CA CYS A 237 11.70 19.61 -15.33
C CYS A 237 12.74 19.70 -14.20
N VAL A 238 13.08 20.92 -13.73
CA VAL A 238 13.98 21.10 -12.58
C VAL A 238 13.35 20.50 -11.31
N ILE A 239 12.07 20.80 -11.05
CA ILE A 239 11.32 20.19 -9.95
C ILE A 239 11.31 18.66 -10.11
N ALA A 240 11.16 18.16 -11.34
CA ALA A 240 11.11 16.74 -11.61
C ALA A 240 12.40 15.98 -11.34
N LEU A 241 13.54 16.65 -11.37
CA LEU A 241 14.82 16.07 -10.96
C LEU A 241 15.01 16.17 -9.44
N LEU A 242 14.62 17.29 -8.84
CA LEU A 242 14.89 17.55 -7.43
C LEU A 242 13.92 16.85 -6.47
N ALA A 243 12.60 16.96 -6.68
CA ALA A 243 11.63 16.45 -5.72
C ALA A 243 11.71 14.92 -5.55
N PRO A 244 11.71 14.11 -6.64
CA PRO A 244 11.87 12.66 -6.52
C PRO A 244 13.16 12.21 -5.83
N LEU A 245 14.26 12.95 -5.97
CA LEU A 245 15.53 12.65 -5.30
C LEU A 245 15.34 12.60 -3.78
N PHE A 246 14.72 13.63 -3.21
CA PHE A 246 14.43 13.70 -1.77
C PHE A 246 13.38 12.65 -1.35
N GLY A 247 12.43 12.31 -2.22
CA GLY A 247 11.48 11.22 -2.00
C GLY A 247 12.17 9.86 -1.83
N ILE A 248 13.05 9.51 -2.78
CA ILE A 248 13.81 8.26 -2.74
C ILE A 248 14.78 8.23 -1.55
N MET A 249 15.44 9.36 -1.24
CA MET A 249 16.26 9.48 -0.03
C MET A 249 15.44 9.20 1.22
N THR A 250 14.24 9.79 1.33
CA THR A 250 13.34 9.57 2.46
C THR A 250 12.92 8.11 2.55
N ALA A 251 12.55 7.47 1.45
CA ALA A 251 12.23 6.05 1.43
C ALA A 251 13.40 5.19 1.93
N SER A 252 14.62 5.48 1.48
CA SER A 252 15.82 4.73 1.88
C SER A 252 16.15 4.80 3.38
N LEU A 253 15.60 5.77 4.12
CA LEU A 253 15.75 5.84 5.59
C LEU A 253 14.95 4.75 6.32
N PHE A 254 13.86 4.25 5.72
CA PHE A 254 12.95 3.29 6.34
C PHE A 254 13.11 1.87 5.77
N ILE A 255 13.44 1.77 4.49
CA ILE A 255 13.53 0.51 3.76
C ILE A 255 14.88 0.34 3.07
N SER A 256 15.46 -0.85 3.22
CA SER A 256 16.73 -1.20 2.58
C SER A 256 16.46 -1.68 1.15
N ILE A 257 16.61 -0.77 0.18
CA ILE A 257 16.55 -1.08 -1.25
C ILE A 257 17.99 -1.12 -1.81
N SER A 258 18.29 -2.07 -2.70
CA SER A 258 19.62 -2.15 -3.31
C SER A 258 19.93 -0.90 -4.14
N PRO A 259 21.20 -0.44 -4.20
CA PRO A 259 21.57 0.79 -4.92
C PRO A 259 21.13 0.80 -6.38
N HIS A 260 21.22 -0.34 -7.07
CA HIS A 260 20.78 -0.48 -8.45
C HIS A 260 19.27 -0.25 -8.61
N LYS A 261 18.43 -0.81 -7.72
CA LYS A 261 16.98 -0.61 -7.74
C LYS A 261 16.62 0.84 -7.36
N LEU A 262 17.31 1.43 -6.39
CA LEU A 262 17.14 2.84 -6.03
C LEU A 262 17.41 3.77 -7.22
N PHE A 263 18.46 3.48 -8.00
CA PHE A 263 18.79 4.24 -9.19
C PHE A 263 17.68 4.17 -10.24
N ILE A 264 17.19 2.97 -10.55
CA ILE A 264 16.09 2.78 -11.50
C ILE A 264 14.81 3.47 -10.99
N LEU A 265 14.45 3.27 -9.72
CA LEU A 265 13.29 3.92 -9.10
C LEU A 265 13.39 5.45 -9.16
N TYR A 266 14.57 6.03 -8.91
CA TYR A 266 14.75 7.47 -9.01
C TYR A 266 14.38 7.99 -10.41
N PHE A 267 14.95 7.42 -11.47
CA PHE A 267 14.61 7.83 -12.84
C PHE A 267 13.15 7.55 -13.19
N GLN A 268 12.57 6.48 -12.64
CA GLN A 268 11.16 6.20 -12.80
C GLN A 268 10.28 7.29 -12.16
N GLN A 269 10.61 7.71 -10.94
CA GLN A 269 9.88 8.78 -10.27
C GLN A 269 10.09 10.13 -10.96
N VAL A 270 11.26 10.39 -11.55
CA VAL A 270 11.48 11.57 -12.42
C VAL A 270 10.52 11.53 -13.61
N PHE A 271 10.42 10.38 -14.30
CA PHE A 271 9.55 10.22 -15.45
C PHE A 271 8.06 10.37 -15.10
N MET A 272 7.65 9.79 -13.97
CA MET A 272 6.32 9.98 -13.39
C MET A 272 6.06 11.45 -13.04
N GLN A 273 7.01 12.13 -12.39
CA GLN A 273 6.86 13.53 -11.98
C GLN A 273 6.65 14.45 -13.18
N ILE A 274 7.41 14.26 -14.27
CA ILE A 274 7.21 14.98 -15.54
C ILE A 274 5.81 14.70 -16.08
N THR A 275 5.42 13.43 -16.17
CA THR A 275 4.12 13.03 -16.75
C THR A 275 2.95 13.58 -15.94
N ALA A 276 2.97 13.41 -14.62
CA ALA A 276 1.96 13.93 -13.71
C ALA A 276 1.93 15.47 -13.73
N PHE A 277 3.08 16.13 -13.87
CA PHE A 277 3.12 17.59 -13.99
C PHE A 277 2.42 18.06 -15.27
N GLN A 278 2.73 17.47 -16.44
CA GLN A 278 2.03 17.82 -17.69
C GLN A 278 0.53 17.55 -17.56
N PHE A 279 0.17 16.37 -17.05
CA PHE A 279 -1.22 15.96 -16.92
C PHE A 279 -2.03 16.90 -16.02
N THR A 280 -1.51 17.24 -14.84
CA THR A 280 -2.20 18.13 -13.88
C THR A 280 -2.23 19.59 -14.33
N LEU A 281 -1.23 20.02 -15.12
CA LEU A 281 -1.18 21.35 -15.72
C LEU A 281 -2.29 21.58 -16.75
N ILE A 282 -2.79 20.52 -17.43
CA ILE A 282 -3.89 20.62 -18.41
C ILE A 282 -5.10 21.29 -17.77
N PHE A 283 -5.52 20.81 -16.60
CA PHE A 283 -6.72 21.30 -15.92
C PHE A 283 -6.54 22.75 -15.45
N SER A 284 -5.36 23.09 -14.94
CA SER A 284 -5.05 24.46 -14.52
C SER A 284 -5.03 25.42 -15.72
N LEU A 285 -4.49 25.00 -16.87
CA LEU A 285 -4.48 25.82 -18.08
C LEU A 285 -5.85 25.96 -18.75
N ALA A 286 -6.66 24.89 -18.74
CA ALA A 286 -7.99 24.86 -19.34
C ALA A 286 -9.04 25.61 -18.51
N LEU A 287 -9.01 25.45 -17.18
CA LEU A 287 -10.05 25.94 -16.26
C LEU A 287 -9.58 27.09 -15.37
N GLY A 288 -8.33 27.52 -15.50
CA GLY A 288 -7.74 28.53 -14.63
C GLY A 288 -7.61 28.06 -13.19
N GLN A 289 -7.87 28.96 -12.23
CA GLN A 289 -7.82 28.66 -10.80
C GLN A 289 -8.83 27.57 -10.38
N ASN A 290 -9.90 27.37 -11.15
CA ASN A 290 -10.88 26.31 -10.91
C ASN A 290 -10.36 24.91 -11.26
N GLY A 291 -9.24 24.79 -11.98
CA GLY A 291 -8.62 23.49 -12.30
C GLY A 291 -8.21 22.70 -11.05
N ILE A 292 -7.99 23.39 -9.92
CA ILE A 292 -7.71 22.77 -8.62
C ILE A 292 -8.86 21.84 -8.19
N PHE A 293 -10.11 22.24 -8.42
CA PHE A 293 -11.29 21.46 -8.03
C PHE A 293 -11.43 20.14 -8.79
N LEU A 294 -10.78 20.02 -9.96
CA LEU A 294 -10.76 18.78 -10.73
C LEU A 294 -9.55 17.90 -10.37
N ASN A 295 -8.41 18.52 -10.08
CA ASN A 295 -7.18 17.80 -9.70
C ASN A 295 -7.32 17.03 -8.38
N ILE A 296 -7.99 17.59 -7.36
CA ILE A 296 -8.13 16.93 -6.05
C ILE A 296 -8.96 15.63 -6.13
N PRO A 297 -10.20 15.62 -6.67
CA PRO A 297 -10.95 14.39 -6.84
C PRO A 297 -10.22 13.37 -7.71
N LEU A 298 -9.48 13.82 -8.73
CA LEU A 298 -8.72 12.96 -9.61
C LEU A 298 -7.51 12.31 -8.93
N LEU A 299 -6.84 13.03 -8.03
CA LEU A 299 -5.83 12.46 -7.13
C LEU A 299 -6.46 11.36 -6.27
N LEU A 300 -7.61 11.63 -5.64
CA LEU A 300 -8.30 10.66 -4.77
C LEU A 300 -8.80 9.43 -5.54
N MET A 301 -9.28 9.59 -6.78
CA MET A 301 -9.64 8.44 -7.60
C MET A 301 -8.44 7.59 -7.97
N GLN A 302 -7.28 8.22 -8.21
CA GLN A 302 -6.04 7.53 -8.58
C GLN A 302 -5.42 6.72 -7.44
N THR A 303 -5.62 7.10 -6.18
CA THR A 303 -5.14 6.28 -5.06
C THR A 303 -5.82 4.92 -5.01
N ILE A 304 -7.08 4.84 -5.45
CA ILE A 304 -7.84 3.59 -5.60
C ILE A 304 -7.51 2.92 -6.94
N SER A 305 -7.56 3.69 -8.03
CA SER A 305 -7.37 3.18 -9.39
C SER A 305 -5.90 2.91 -9.74
N GLY A 306 -4.97 3.15 -8.83
CA GLY A 306 -3.53 2.97 -9.00
C GLY A 306 -3.09 1.50 -9.06
N GLY A 307 -3.96 0.56 -8.69
CA GLY A 307 -3.66 -0.87 -8.80
C GLY A 307 -2.79 -1.43 -7.68
N GLY A 308 -2.49 -0.62 -6.66
CA GLY A 308 -1.67 -1.02 -5.51
C GLY A 308 -2.44 -1.83 -4.47
N THR A 309 -3.68 -1.44 -4.18
CA THR A 309 -4.54 -2.10 -3.18
C THR A 309 -5.60 -3.02 -3.81
N MET A 310 -5.99 -2.73 -5.04
CA MET A 310 -7.03 -3.44 -5.76
C MET A 310 -6.53 -3.77 -7.18
N PRO A 311 -6.58 -5.04 -7.62
CA PRO A 311 -6.27 -5.39 -9.00
C PRO A 311 -7.23 -4.76 -10.01
N LEU A 312 -6.72 -4.41 -11.19
CA LEU A 312 -7.50 -3.76 -12.27
C LEU A 312 -8.75 -4.54 -12.69
N GLN A 313 -8.73 -5.86 -12.54
CA GLN A 313 -9.80 -6.78 -12.97
C GLN A 313 -11.07 -6.60 -12.16
N ILE A 314 -10.94 -6.27 -10.87
CA ILE A 314 -12.07 -6.15 -9.93
C ILE A 314 -12.45 -4.70 -9.63
N MET A 315 -11.77 -3.73 -10.25
CA MET A 315 -12.11 -2.31 -10.11
C MET A 315 -13.48 -2.00 -10.73
N PRO A 316 -14.32 -1.19 -10.07
CA PRO A 316 -15.52 -0.64 -10.69
C PRO A 316 -15.17 0.19 -11.93
N ASN A 317 -16.09 0.24 -12.90
CA ASN A 317 -15.85 0.82 -14.23
C ASN A 317 -15.26 2.24 -14.21
N LEU A 318 -15.73 3.11 -13.32
CA LEU A 318 -15.20 4.47 -13.18
C LEU A 318 -13.71 4.47 -12.82
N PHE A 319 -13.31 3.69 -11.80
CA PHE A 319 -11.91 3.59 -11.40
C PHE A 319 -11.07 2.93 -12.48
N LYS A 320 -11.61 1.90 -13.15
CA LYS A 320 -10.93 1.25 -14.27
C LYS A 320 -10.61 2.24 -15.39
N LEU A 321 -11.55 3.13 -15.74
CA LEU A 321 -11.35 4.21 -16.70
C LEU A 321 -10.25 5.17 -16.23
N VAL A 322 -10.27 5.59 -14.96
CA VAL A 322 -9.24 6.46 -14.39
C VAL A 322 -7.86 5.78 -14.48
N SER A 323 -7.75 4.47 -14.20
CA SER A 323 -6.49 3.74 -14.41
C SER A 323 -5.98 3.89 -15.84
N TYR A 324 -6.85 3.80 -16.86
CA TYR A 324 -6.47 3.92 -18.28
C TYR A 324 -5.99 5.32 -18.67
N LEU A 325 -6.58 6.37 -18.10
CA LEU A 325 -6.36 7.74 -18.55
C LEU A 325 -5.37 8.54 -17.70
N THR A 326 -4.87 7.96 -16.61
CA THR A 326 -4.04 8.68 -15.63
C THR A 326 -2.69 8.01 -15.40
N PRO A 327 -1.65 8.77 -14.98
CA PRO A 327 -0.29 8.26 -14.92
C PRO A 327 0.01 7.37 -13.70
N MET A 328 -0.82 7.43 -12.64
CA MET A 328 -0.50 6.71 -11.40
C MET A 328 -0.54 5.18 -11.55
N TYR A 329 -1.53 4.63 -12.26
CA TYR A 329 -1.64 3.18 -12.45
C TYR A 329 -0.41 2.58 -13.17
N PRO A 330 -0.01 3.03 -14.37
CA PRO A 330 1.17 2.46 -15.03
C PRO A 330 2.44 2.65 -14.18
N ASN A 331 2.59 3.78 -13.48
CA ASN A 331 3.76 4.00 -12.64
C ASN A 331 3.86 3.00 -11.48
N ILE A 332 2.76 2.74 -10.78
CA ILE A 332 2.73 1.75 -9.68
C ILE A 332 3.11 0.36 -10.18
N GLN A 333 2.63 -0.04 -11.37
CA GLN A 333 2.97 -1.34 -11.96
C GLN A 333 4.45 -1.43 -12.36
N ILE A 334 5.04 -0.34 -12.84
CA ILE A 334 6.48 -0.27 -13.12
C ILE A 334 7.28 -0.40 -11.83
N ASP A 335 6.93 0.36 -10.80
CA ASP A 335 7.58 0.32 -9.49
C ASP A 335 7.48 -1.08 -8.85
N PHE A 336 6.34 -1.77 -9.00
CA PHE A 336 6.20 -3.19 -8.64
C PHE A 336 7.19 -4.07 -9.41
N GLY A 337 7.30 -3.89 -10.73
CA GLY A 337 8.25 -4.60 -11.58
C GLY A 337 9.71 -4.36 -11.20
N VAL A 338 10.07 -3.13 -10.80
CA VAL A 338 11.44 -2.79 -10.36
C VAL A 338 11.77 -3.38 -9.00
N LEU A 339 10.84 -3.34 -8.05
CA LEU A 339 11.07 -3.81 -6.68
C LEU A 339 10.98 -5.33 -6.55
N PHE A 340 9.97 -5.95 -7.15
CA PHE A 340 9.67 -7.38 -6.98
C PHE A 340 9.99 -8.22 -8.20
N GLY A 341 10.02 -7.61 -9.39
CA GLY A 341 10.08 -8.30 -10.67
C GLY A 341 8.72 -8.32 -11.35
N GLY A 342 8.70 -8.36 -12.68
CA GLY A 342 7.46 -8.35 -13.46
C GLY A 342 7.59 -7.57 -14.77
N PRO A 343 6.50 -7.46 -15.54
CA PRO A 343 6.49 -6.72 -16.78
C PRO A 343 6.59 -5.21 -16.52
N ILE A 344 7.61 -4.57 -17.10
CA ILE A 344 7.83 -3.12 -16.99
C ILE A 344 7.48 -2.42 -18.31
N PHE A 345 7.98 -2.96 -19.43
CA PHE A 345 7.94 -2.31 -20.75
C PHE A 345 6.54 -1.86 -21.21
N THR A 346 5.52 -2.71 -21.05
CA THR A 346 4.15 -2.36 -21.47
C THR A 346 3.59 -1.16 -20.71
N PHE A 347 3.91 -1.04 -19.43
CA PHE A 347 3.45 0.09 -18.61
C PHE A 347 4.26 1.35 -18.89
N GLU A 348 5.55 1.23 -19.20
CA GLU A 348 6.39 2.36 -19.64
C GLU A 348 5.86 2.99 -20.92
N VAL A 349 5.54 2.17 -21.93
CA VAL A 349 4.96 2.65 -23.18
C VAL A 349 3.65 3.39 -22.92
N ARG A 350 2.81 2.90 -21.99
CA ARG A 350 1.57 3.56 -21.61
C ARG A 350 1.81 4.90 -20.90
N LEU A 351 2.75 4.96 -19.97
CA LEU A 351 3.12 6.20 -19.29
C LEU A 351 3.69 7.23 -20.28
N LEU A 352 4.51 6.79 -21.23
CA LEU A 352 5.04 7.62 -22.32
C LEU A 352 3.93 8.15 -23.24
N MET A 353 2.96 7.31 -23.62
CA MET A 353 1.81 7.77 -24.41
C MET A 353 1.02 8.84 -23.66
N LEU A 354 0.78 8.67 -22.35
CA LEU A 354 0.11 9.67 -21.52
C LEU A 354 0.89 10.99 -21.46
N LEU A 355 2.22 10.94 -21.37
CA LEU A 355 3.07 12.13 -21.44
C LEU A 355 2.92 12.86 -22.78
N ILE A 356 3.06 12.12 -23.90
CA ILE A 356 2.97 12.69 -25.24
C ILE A 356 1.60 13.34 -25.45
N ILE A 357 0.51 12.63 -25.12
CA ILE A 357 -0.86 13.16 -25.23
C ILE A 357 -1.01 14.42 -24.37
N SER A 358 -0.51 14.40 -23.13
CA SER A 358 -0.59 15.55 -22.24
C SER A 358 0.13 16.78 -22.80
N ILE A 359 1.33 16.60 -23.36
CA ILE A 359 2.08 17.68 -24.02
C ILE A 359 1.32 18.23 -25.22
N LEU A 360 0.77 17.37 -26.08
CA LEU A 360 0.01 17.79 -27.26
C LEU A 360 -1.24 18.60 -26.87
N VAL A 361 -1.98 18.16 -25.86
CA VAL A 361 -3.14 18.88 -25.32
C VAL A 361 -2.72 20.24 -24.75
N LEU A 362 -1.64 20.32 -23.99
CA LEU A 362 -1.12 21.57 -23.45
C LEU A 362 -0.73 22.56 -24.55
N LEU A 363 -0.02 22.10 -25.58
CA LEU A 363 0.37 22.93 -26.72
C LEU A 363 -0.87 23.46 -27.45
N ALA A 364 -1.90 22.63 -27.65
CA ALA A 364 -3.15 23.04 -28.24
C ALA A 364 -3.86 24.12 -27.40
N ILE A 365 -3.90 23.98 -26.07
CA ILE A 365 -4.50 24.98 -25.16
C ILE A 365 -3.73 26.31 -25.24
N VAL A 366 -2.39 26.28 -25.16
CA VAL A 366 -1.55 27.49 -25.22
C VAL A 366 -1.65 28.20 -26.57
N TRP A 367 -1.79 27.44 -27.66
CA TRP A 367 -1.99 28.01 -28.98
C TRP A 367 -3.29 28.81 -29.08
N HIS A 368 -4.42 28.26 -28.62
CA HIS A 368 -5.73 28.91 -28.63
C HIS A 368 -5.88 30.06 -27.61
N LYS A 369 -5.08 30.08 -26.54
CA LYS A 369 -5.14 31.15 -25.53
C LYS A 369 -4.72 32.48 -26.14
N LYS A 370 -5.66 33.45 -26.21
CA LYS A 370 -5.39 34.81 -26.69
C LYS A 370 -4.39 35.49 -25.76
N GLU A 371 -3.44 36.24 -26.32
CA GLU A 371 -2.63 37.18 -25.55
C GLU A 371 -3.57 38.31 -25.13
N SER A 372 -4.09 38.25 -23.90
CA SER A 372 -4.86 39.36 -23.35
C SER A 372 -3.92 40.57 -23.27
N GLY A 373 -4.10 41.53 -24.18
CA GLY A 373 -3.46 42.84 -24.15
C GLY A 373 -3.91 43.61 -22.92
N GLY A 374 -3.30 43.32 -21.78
CA GLY A 374 -3.30 44.23 -20.64
C GLY A 374 -2.18 45.24 -20.87
N GLU A 375 -2.50 46.53 -20.78
CA GLU A 375 -1.51 47.61 -20.82
C GLU A 375 -0.33 47.27 -19.89
N PRO A 376 0.91 47.61 -20.30
CA PRO A 376 2.09 47.29 -19.52
C PRO A 376 1.98 47.98 -18.15
N VAL A 377 1.76 47.18 -17.11
CA VAL A 377 1.98 47.63 -15.73
C VAL A 377 3.45 48.01 -15.64
N THR A 378 3.70 49.31 -15.52
CA THR A 378 5.04 49.90 -15.43
C THR A 378 5.83 49.24 -14.31
N ALA A 379 7.12 49.01 -14.57
CA ALA A 379 8.03 48.14 -13.83
C ALA A 379 8.37 48.57 -12.37
N ALA A 380 7.50 49.34 -11.70
CA ALA A 380 7.77 49.92 -10.39
C ALA A 380 7.30 49.07 -9.19
N THR A 381 6.51 48.01 -9.38
CA THR A 381 5.89 47.26 -8.26
C THR A 381 6.39 45.82 -8.07
N VAL A 382 7.40 45.35 -8.81
CA VAL A 382 7.89 43.95 -8.70
C VAL A 382 9.00 43.78 -7.62
N ASN A 383 9.28 44.80 -6.82
CA ASN A 383 10.30 44.77 -5.76
C ASN A 383 9.73 44.90 -4.33
N GLN A 384 8.57 44.31 -4.05
CA GLN A 384 8.17 44.00 -2.67
C GLN A 384 7.83 42.51 -2.54
#